data_AF-A0A0D1KM94-F1
#
_entry.id   AF-A0A0D1KM94-F1
#
_cell.length_a   1.000
_cell.length_b   1.000
_cell.length_c   1.000
_cell.angle_alpha   90.00
_cell.angle_beta   90.00
_cell.angle_gamma   90.00
#
_symmetry.space_group_name_H-M   'P 1'
#
loop_
_entity.id
_entity.type
_entity.pdbx_description
1 polymer ?
#
loop_
_entity_poly.entity_id
_entity_poly.type
_entity_poly.pdbx_seq_one_letter_code
_entity_poly.pdbx_strand_id
1 'polypeptide(L)'
;MSEPKLIECINKIKSVLNGQTTREEVSDWAGTYVHADDPEVEDDRVWNMLILLSGIDLKDSPETYLHSTDDLNDWIKQYTE
;
A
#
# COMPACT_ATOMS: atom_id res chain seq x y z
N MET A 1 -16.31 1.22 -6.18
CA MET A 1 -15.37 2.28 -5.75
C MET A 1 -14.76 2.85 -7.03
N SER A 2 -14.38 4.11 -7.09
CA SER A 2 -13.63 4.58 -8.26
C SER A 2 -12.24 3.95 -8.26
N GLU A 3 -11.73 3.59 -9.43
CA GLU A 3 -10.36 3.10 -9.59
C GLU A 3 -9.36 4.07 -8.91
N PRO A 4 -8.53 3.57 -7.98
CA PRO A 4 -7.55 4.40 -7.31
C PRO A 4 -6.41 4.75 -8.27
N LYS A 5 -5.82 5.91 -8.09
CA LYS A 5 -4.66 6.33 -8.89
C LYS A 5 -3.37 5.94 -8.18
N LEU A 6 -2.30 5.75 -8.97
CA LEU A 6 -0.98 5.44 -8.43
C LEU A 6 -0.51 6.48 -7.40
N ILE A 7 -0.83 7.76 -7.63
CA ILE A 7 -0.50 8.84 -6.69
C ILE A 7 -1.21 8.70 -5.34
N GLU A 8 -2.43 8.15 -5.32
CA GLU A 8 -3.16 7.89 -4.08
C GLU A 8 -2.48 6.79 -3.27
N CYS A 9 -2.04 5.71 -3.94
CA CYS A 9 -1.26 4.64 -3.32
C CYS A 9 0.06 5.16 -2.73
N ILE A 10 0.79 6.00 -3.47
CA ILE A 10 2.03 6.63 -3.00
C ILE A 10 1.76 7.52 -1.79
N ASN A 11 0.67 8.29 -1.80
CA ASN A 11 0.30 9.15 -0.68
C ASN A 11 -0.05 8.34 0.58
N LYS A 12 -0.65 7.14 0.46
CA LYS A 12 -0.87 6.25 1.60
C LYS A 12 0.45 5.86 2.28
N ILE A 13 1.48 5.49 1.51
CA ILE A 13 2.81 5.18 2.07
C ILE A 13 3.41 6.40 2.76
N LYS A 14 3.35 7.58 2.13
CA LYS A 14 3.85 8.82 2.73
C LYS A 14 3.14 9.15 4.05
N SER A 15 1.83 8.92 4.13
CA SER A 15 1.05 9.09 5.36
C SER A 15 1.42 8.10 6.46
N VAL A 16 1.86 6.88 6.10
CA VAL A 16 2.43 5.94 7.08
C VAL A 16 3.77 6.44 7.59
N LEU A 17 4.66 6.85 6.67
CA LEU A 17 6.01 7.33 7.01
C LEU A 17 6.01 8.59 7.88
N ASN A 18 4.99 9.44 7.74
CA ASN A 18 4.87 10.67 8.53
C ASN A 18 3.97 10.52 9.78
N GLY A 19 3.47 9.30 10.06
CA GLY A 19 2.64 9.00 11.23
C GLY A 19 1.22 9.57 11.19
N GLN A 20 0.70 9.93 10.02
CA GLN A 20 -0.68 10.42 9.84
C GLN A 20 -1.72 9.29 9.77
N THR A 21 -1.31 8.08 9.40
CA THR A 21 -2.17 6.88 9.33
C THR A 21 -1.33 5.66 9.74
N THR A 22 -1.99 4.56 10.08
CA THR A 22 -1.30 3.32 10.41
C THR A 22 -1.12 2.42 9.19
N ARG A 23 -0.25 1.40 9.31
CA ARG A 23 -0.07 0.40 8.25
C ARG A 23 -1.33 -0.43 8.06
N GLU A 24 -2.00 -0.75 9.16
CA GLU A 24 -3.25 -1.51 9.20
C GLU A 24 -4.37 -0.76 8.44
N GLU A 25 -4.53 0.55 8.67
CA GLU A 25 -5.52 1.36 7.95
C GLU A 25 -5.28 1.38 6.43
N VAL A 26 -4.00 1.37 6.01
CA VAL A 26 -3.62 1.30 4.59
C VAL A 26 -3.84 -0.10 4.02
N SER A 27 -3.52 -1.14 4.80
CA SER A 27 -3.74 -2.54 4.44
C SER A 27 -5.21 -2.84 4.24
N ASP A 28 -6.06 -2.42 5.18
CA ASP A 28 -7.51 -2.55 5.09
C ASP A 28 -8.06 -1.83 3.84
N TRP A 29 -7.59 -0.60 3.59
CA TRP A 29 -7.98 0.16 2.40
C TRP A 29 -7.60 -0.56 1.10
N ALA A 30 -6.35 -1.03 0.99
CA ALA A 30 -5.90 -1.75 -0.20
C ALA A 30 -6.63 -3.10 -0.37
N GLY A 31 -6.90 -3.78 0.74
CA GLY A 31 -7.66 -5.01 0.81
C GLY A 31 -9.09 -4.89 0.26
N THR A 32 -9.71 -3.70 0.33
CA THR A 32 -11.03 -3.47 -0.29
C THR A 32 -11.03 -3.65 -1.81
N TYR A 33 -9.88 -3.49 -2.46
CA TYR A 33 -9.70 -3.74 -3.89
C TYR A 33 -9.17 -5.16 -4.12
N VAL A 34 -8.12 -5.56 -3.41
CA VAL A 34 -7.44 -6.85 -3.63
C VAL A 34 -8.36 -8.05 -3.35
N HIS A 35 -9.27 -7.93 -2.39
CA HIS A 35 -10.21 -8.99 -2.03
C HIS A 35 -11.59 -8.85 -2.69
N ALA A 36 -11.77 -7.91 -3.63
CA ALA A 36 -13.00 -7.79 -4.40
C ALA A 36 -13.13 -8.95 -5.40
N ASP A 37 -14.36 -9.44 -5.61
CA ASP A 37 -14.64 -10.51 -6.60
C ASP A 37 -14.34 -10.06 -8.04
N ASP A 38 -14.53 -8.77 -8.33
CA ASP A 38 -14.24 -8.13 -9.62
C ASP A 38 -13.62 -6.75 -9.38
N PRO A 39 -12.29 -6.67 -9.15
CA PRO A 39 -11.61 -5.40 -8.92
C PRO A 39 -11.54 -4.60 -10.23
N GLU A 40 -12.28 -3.50 -10.30
CA GLU A 40 -12.22 -2.49 -11.38
C GLU A 40 -10.90 -1.67 -11.32
N VAL A 41 -9.75 -2.35 -11.39
CA VAL A 41 -8.40 -1.74 -11.44
C VAL A 41 -7.71 -2.25 -12.70
N GLU A 42 -7.65 -1.41 -13.73
CA GLU A 42 -7.11 -1.75 -15.04
C GLU A 42 -5.61 -1.45 -15.14
N ASP A 43 -5.12 -0.45 -14.39
CA ASP A 43 -3.70 -0.10 -14.39
C ASP A 43 -2.88 -1.12 -13.57
N ASP A 44 -2.10 -1.95 -14.27
CA ASP A 44 -1.20 -2.94 -13.67
C ASP A 44 -0.27 -2.36 -12.60
N ARG A 45 0.18 -1.10 -12.75
CA ARG A 45 1.06 -0.46 -11.76
C ARG A 45 0.28 -0.14 -10.48
N VAL A 46 -0.96 0.29 -10.61
CA VAL A 46 -1.86 0.51 -9.47
C VAL A 46 -2.15 -0.83 -8.79
N TRP A 47 -2.49 -1.86 -9.57
CA TRP A 47 -2.79 -3.19 -9.05
C TRP A 47 -1.62 -3.78 -8.26
N ASN A 48 -0.41 -3.75 -8.83
CA ASN A 48 0.79 -4.24 -8.14
C ASN A 48 1.08 -3.47 -6.85
N MET A 49 0.85 -2.15 -6.85
CA MET A 49 0.99 -1.33 -5.65
C MET A 49 -0.07 -1.68 -4.59
N LEU A 50 -1.32 -1.91 -4.98
CA LEU A 50 -2.38 -2.34 -4.07
C LEU A 50 -2.08 -3.69 -3.42
N ILE A 51 -1.51 -4.64 -4.16
CA ILE A 51 -1.04 -5.91 -3.60
C ILE A 51 0.02 -5.67 -2.52
N LEU A 52 1.04 -4.84 -2.79
CA LEU A 52 2.05 -4.49 -1.79
C LEU A 52 1.43 -3.83 -0.56
N LEU A 53 0.51 -2.89 -0.77
CA LEU A 53 -0.18 -2.17 0.30
C LEU A 53 -1.08 -3.07 1.14
N SER A 54 -1.71 -4.08 0.55
CA SER A 54 -2.51 -5.09 1.28
C SER A 54 -1.66 -5.98 2.21
N GLY A 55 -0.34 -5.94 2.09
CA GLY A 55 0.62 -6.62 2.97
C GLY A 55 1.50 -5.67 3.78
N ILE A 56 1.24 -4.35 3.77
CA ILE A 56 2.11 -3.36 4.41
C ILE A 56 2.18 -3.49 5.93
N ASP A 57 1.15 -4.07 6.53
CA ASP A 57 0.98 -4.32 7.96
C ASP A 57 1.46 -5.70 8.42
N LEU A 58 1.94 -6.54 7.49
CA LEU A 58 2.50 -7.84 7.84
C LEU A 58 3.63 -7.68 8.86
N LYS A 59 3.56 -8.48 9.92
CA LYS A 59 4.52 -8.47 11.03
C LYS A 59 5.53 -9.62 10.89
N ASP A 60 6.80 -9.30 11.09
CA ASP A 60 7.88 -10.29 11.24
C ASP A 60 7.99 -10.75 12.71
N SER A 61 7.66 -9.86 13.65
CA SER A 61 7.55 -10.17 15.08
C SER A 61 6.42 -9.36 15.72
N PRO A 62 6.01 -9.63 16.98
CA PRO A 62 4.95 -8.86 17.65
C PRO A 62 5.14 -7.33 17.60
N GLU A 63 6.40 -6.89 17.64
CA GLU A 63 6.80 -5.48 17.74
C GLU A 63 7.33 -4.90 16.42
N THR A 64 7.55 -5.71 15.37
CA THR A 64 8.19 -5.26 14.13
C THR A 64 7.42 -5.69 12.89
N TYR A 65 7.31 -4.75 11.94
CA TYR A 65 6.77 -5.03 10.62
C TYR A 65 7.80 -5.74 9.74
N LEU A 66 7.30 -6.59 8.84
CA LEU A 66 8.09 -7.30 7.83
C LEU A 66 8.82 -6.35 6.90
N HIS A 67 8.14 -5.26 6.51
CA HIS A 67 8.71 -4.21 5.66
C HIS A 67 9.18 -3.03 6.51
N SER A 68 10.45 -2.69 6.44
CA SER A 68 11.03 -1.53 7.11
C SER A 68 10.55 -0.20 6.51
N THR A 69 10.82 0.92 7.17
CA THR A 69 10.55 2.24 6.58
C THR A 69 11.43 2.52 5.35
N ASP A 70 12.59 1.90 5.24
CA ASP A 70 13.46 2.02 4.06
C ASP A 70 12.85 1.30 2.86
N ASP A 71 12.30 0.10 3.07
CA ASP A 71 11.56 -0.62 2.03
C ASP A 71 10.39 0.21 1.49
N LEU A 72 9.64 0.87 2.39
CA LEU A 72 8.55 1.78 1.99
C LEU A 72 9.05 2.96 1.13
N ASN A 73 10.21 3.54 1.46
CA ASN A 73 10.80 4.59 0.65
C ASN A 73 11.26 4.06 -0.71
N ASP A 74 11.79 2.84 -0.78
CA ASP A 74 12.21 2.22 -2.03
C ASP A 74 11.02 1.87 -2.93
N TRP A 75 9.88 1.46 -2.35
CA TRP A 75 8.62 1.32 -3.09
C TRP A 75 8.17 2.66 -3.68
N ILE A 76 8.24 3.76 -2.92
CA ILE A 76 7.91 5.09 -3.48
C ILE A 76 8.80 5.39 -4.69
N LYS A 77 10.12 5.21 -4.56
CA LYS A 77 11.08 5.48 -5.66
C LYS A 77 10.77 4.63 -6.90
N GLN A 78 10.56 3.33 -6.74
CA GLN A 78 10.27 2.40 -7.85
C GLN A 78 9.07 2.82 -8.70
N TYR A 79 8.10 3.54 -8.10
CA TYR A 79 6.89 3.97 -8.79
C TYR A 79 6.92 5.45 -9.22
N THR A 80 7.91 6.23 -8.80
CA THR A 80 8.07 7.66 -9.16
C THR A 80 9.24 7.96 -10.10
N GLU A 81 10.24 7.08 -10.17
CA GLU A 81 11.45 7.21 -10.99
C GLU A 81 11.49 6.15 -12.09
#